data_AF-A0A6L6XSW7-F1
#
_entry.id   AF-A0A6L6XSW7-F1
#
_cell.length_a   1.000
_cell.length_b   1.000
_cell.length_c   1.000
_cell.angle_alpha   90.00
_cell.angle_beta   90.00
_cell.angle_gamma   90.00
#
_symmetry.space_group_name_H-M   'P 1'
#
loop_
_entity.id
_entity.type
_entity.pdbx_description
1 polymer ?
#
loop_
_entity_poly.entity_id
_entity_poly.type
_entity_poly.pdbx_seq_one_letter_code
_entity_poly.pdbx_strand_id
1 'polypeptide(L)'
;MGTTAVLRNSIQHTHDRLSDRLADAREMAVSRDRPRDGHARIDGFLSSASKHLHAVDAVLLRPARRKVPDGGALVHDYLRSSKDLEVVLAHVKAHEFGSVYETSYSWPQVWGEVETAMADHRRHEEVLGDRLSDNLDDDEIDLLTQRLYAAELAAPSRPHPYTPHTGLLGLVARRVMHAVDGFWDTAENRMVPTPAPEPKKRPGLVAQYFLADPRFDEEQPTR
;
A
#
# COMPACT_ATOMS: atom_id res chain seq x y z
N MET A 1 -4.05 -4.18 -35.34
CA MET A 1 -4.47 -3.46 -34.12
C MET A 1 -3.24 -2.74 -33.61
N GLY A 2 -3.30 -1.42 -33.45
CA GLY A 2 -2.14 -0.61 -33.09
C GLY A 2 -1.63 -0.93 -31.68
N THR A 3 -0.32 -0.93 -31.53
CA THR A 3 0.46 -1.33 -30.37
C THR A 3 0.19 -0.45 -29.14
N THR A 4 -0.17 0.82 -29.36
CA THR A 4 -0.74 1.75 -28.37
C THR A 4 -1.96 1.22 -27.60
N ALA A 5 -2.75 0.29 -28.16
CA ALA A 5 -3.90 -0.30 -27.47
C ALA A 5 -3.51 -1.38 -26.44
N VAL A 6 -2.28 -1.91 -26.50
CA VAL A 6 -1.88 -3.09 -25.72
C VAL A 6 -1.77 -2.77 -24.23
N LEU A 7 -1.12 -1.66 -23.86
CA LEU A 7 -1.01 -1.22 -22.45
C LEU A 7 -2.38 -0.91 -21.85
N ARG A 8 -3.21 -0.15 -22.57
CA ARG A 8 -4.57 0.19 -22.15
C ARG A 8 -5.42 -1.06 -21.89
N ASN A 9 -5.40 -2.01 -22.83
CA ASN A 9 -6.12 -3.27 -22.70
C ASN A 9 -5.61 -4.09 -21.51
N SER A 10 -4.30 -4.08 -21.25
CA SER A 10 -3.71 -4.76 -20.09
C SER A 10 -4.20 -4.15 -18.77
N ILE A 11 -4.16 -2.83 -18.64
CA ILE A 11 -4.66 -2.11 -17.45
C ILE A 11 -6.16 -2.42 -17.24
N GLN A 12 -6.96 -2.30 -18.30
CA GLN A 12 -8.39 -2.59 -18.25
C GLN A 12 -8.65 -4.03 -17.81
N HIS A 13 -7.94 -5.00 -18.37
CA HIS A 13 -8.08 -6.41 -18.01
C HIS A 13 -7.74 -6.67 -16.53
N THR A 14 -6.70 -6.02 -15.99
CA THR A 14 -6.37 -6.16 -14.56
C THR A 14 -7.46 -5.55 -13.68
N HIS A 15 -7.99 -4.38 -14.03
CA HIS A 15 -9.09 -3.75 -13.29
C HIS A 15 -10.37 -4.57 -13.29
N ASP A 16 -10.72 -5.18 -14.42
CA ASP A 16 -11.89 -6.04 -14.52
C ASP A 16 -11.71 -7.27 -13.60
N ARG A 17 -10.52 -7.88 -13.60
CA ARG A 17 -10.19 -8.98 -12.67
C ARG A 17 -10.18 -8.58 -11.20
N LEU A 18 -9.77 -7.35 -10.87
CA LEU A 18 -9.84 -6.84 -9.50
C LEU A 18 -11.29 -6.59 -9.08
N SER A 19 -12.13 -6.11 -10.00
CA SER A 19 -13.56 -5.90 -9.79
C SER A 19 -14.30 -7.22 -9.54
N ASP A 20 -13.99 -8.27 -10.32
CA ASP A 20 -14.53 -9.62 -10.10
C ASP A 20 -14.16 -10.14 -8.70
N ARG A 21 -12.89 -10.01 -8.30
CA ARG A 21 -12.43 -10.43 -6.97
C ARG A 21 -13.07 -9.62 -5.84
N LEU A 22 -13.31 -8.33 -6.05
CA LEU A 22 -14.04 -7.50 -5.10
C LEU A 22 -15.48 -8.00 -4.95
N ALA A 23 -16.17 -8.30 -6.05
CA ALA A 23 -17.51 -8.87 -6.00
C ALA A 23 -17.53 -10.20 -5.22
N ASP A 24 -16.60 -11.12 -5.51
CA ASP A 24 -16.44 -12.39 -4.79
C ASP A 24 -16.18 -12.22 -3.29
N ALA A 25 -15.40 -11.20 -2.90
CA ALA A 25 -15.11 -10.88 -1.51
C ALA A 25 -16.34 -10.30 -0.78
N ARG A 26 -17.14 -9.48 -1.47
CA ARG A 26 -18.36 -8.85 -0.91
C ARG A 26 -19.47 -9.83 -0.62
N GLU A 27 -19.70 -10.80 -1.52
CA GLU A 27 -20.74 -11.82 -1.34
C GLU A 27 -20.55 -12.63 -0.06
N MET A 28 -19.31 -12.75 0.43
CA MET A 28 -19.00 -13.50 1.65
C MET A 28 -19.24 -12.76 2.95
N ALA A 29 -19.25 -11.42 2.97
CA ALA A 29 -19.65 -10.66 4.16
C ALA A 29 -21.09 -11.01 4.63
N VAL A 30 -21.87 -11.69 3.77
CA VAL A 30 -23.23 -12.16 4.02
C VAL A 30 -23.28 -13.58 4.63
N SER A 31 -22.24 -14.41 4.48
CA SER A 31 -22.31 -15.85 4.78
C SER A 31 -21.61 -16.24 6.10
N ARG A 32 -22.40 -16.40 7.17
CA ARG A 32 -21.92 -16.70 8.54
C ARG A 32 -21.45 -18.15 8.76
N ASP A 33 -21.72 -19.06 7.84
CA ASP A 33 -21.57 -20.51 8.08
C ASP A 33 -20.13 -21.04 7.88
N ARG A 34 -19.23 -20.28 7.25
CA ARG A 34 -17.81 -20.67 7.05
C ARG A 34 -16.84 -19.48 7.12
N PRO A 35 -16.50 -19.00 8.32
CA PRO A 35 -15.63 -17.82 8.50
C PRO A 35 -14.25 -17.93 7.83
N ARG A 36 -13.66 -19.14 7.80
CA ARG A 36 -12.33 -19.37 7.20
C ARG A 36 -12.29 -19.20 5.68
N ASP A 37 -13.40 -19.49 4.99
CA ASP A 37 -13.47 -19.32 3.54
C ASP A 37 -13.57 -17.82 3.18
N GLY A 38 -14.10 -16.99 4.09
CA GLY A 38 -14.22 -15.53 3.95
C GLY A 38 -12.86 -14.83 3.97
N HIS A 39 -12.04 -15.15 4.98
CA HIS A 39 -10.68 -14.64 5.12
C HIS A 39 -9.85 -14.88 3.84
N ALA A 40 -9.93 -16.08 3.28
CA ALA A 40 -9.16 -16.44 2.08
C ALA A 40 -9.52 -15.61 0.83
N ARG A 41 -10.80 -15.23 0.66
CA ARG A 41 -11.23 -14.41 -0.48
C ARG A 41 -10.85 -12.95 -0.31
N ILE A 42 -11.06 -12.41 0.89
CA ILE A 42 -10.64 -11.04 1.23
C ILE A 42 -9.12 -10.91 1.08
N ASP A 43 -8.35 -11.84 1.64
CA ASP A 43 -6.90 -11.88 1.48
C ASP A 43 -6.47 -12.00 0.01
N GLY A 44 -7.18 -12.81 -0.78
CA GLY A 44 -6.94 -12.94 -2.22
C GLY A 44 -7.15 -11.65 -3.00
N PHE A 45 -8.21 -10.91 -2.68
CA PHE A 45 -8.48 -9.57 -3.23
C PHE A 45 -7.40 -8.57 -2.79
N LEU A 46 -7.15 -8.44 -1.48
CA LEU A 46 -6.15 -7.51 -0.93
C LEU A 46 -4.76 -7.76 -1.51
N SER A 47 -4.36 -9.02 -1.62
CA SER A 47 -3.11 -9.45 -2.26
C SER A 47 -3.04 -9.02 -3.71
N SER A 48 -4.10 -9.25 -4.49
CA SER A 48 -4.14 -8.92 -5.92
C SER A 48 -4.06 -7.41 -6.14
N ALA A 49 -4.82 -6.63 -5.35
CA ALA A 49 -4.79 -5.17 -5.43
C ALA A 49 -3.40 -4.61 -5.07
N SER A 50 -2.81 -5.09 -3.96
CA SER A 50 -1.48 -4.65 -3.51
C SER A 50 -0.38 -4.94 -4.55
N LYS A 51 -0.44 -6.11 -5.19
CA LYS A 51 0.50 -6.50 -6.25
C LYS A 51 0.43 -5.57 -7.44
N HIS A 52 -0.79 -5.26 -7.88
CA HIS A 52 -1.02 -4.40 -9.03
C HIS A 52 -0.53 -2.98 -8.76
N LEU A 53 -0.90 -2.38 -7.62
CA LEU A 53 -0.40 -1.07 -7.20
C LEU A 53 1.14 -1.01 -7.24
N HIS A 54 1.79 -2.02 -6.66
CA HIS A 54 3.25 -2.07 -6.65
C HIS A 54 3.85 -2.23 -8.05
N ALA A 55 3.22 -3.02 -8.92
CA ALA A 55 3.69 -3.23 -10.28
C ALA A 55 3.61 -1.95 -11.13
N VAL A 56 2.49 -1.22 -11.02
CA VAL A 56 2.32 0.08 -11.68
C VAL A 56 3.35 1.08 -11.17
N ASP A 57 3.56 1.14 -9.86
CA ASP A 57 4.55 2.05 -9.25
C ASP A 57 5.98 1.77 -9.74
N ALA A 58 6.33 0.49 -9.84
CA ALA A 58 7.66 0.06 -10.26
C ALA A 58 7.92 0.29 -11.76
N VAL A 59 6.89 0.20 -12.60
CA VAL A 59 7.05 0.16 -14.06
C VAL A 59 6.64 1.47 -14.73
N LEU A 60 5.50 2.07 -14.36
CA LEU A 60 4.86 3.14 -15.13
C LEU A 60 5.24 4.55 -14.66
N LEU A 61 5.48 4.78 -13.36
CA LEU A 61 5.66 6.14 -12.83
C LEU A 61 6.93 6.84 -13.33
N ARG A 62 8.04 6.10 -13.42
CA ARG A 62 9.31 6.70 -13.86
C ARG A 62 9.27 7.10 -15.35
N PRO A 63 8.82 6.25 -16.29
CA PRO A 63 8.56 6.66 -17.67
C PRO A 63 7.61 7.85 -17.76
N ALA A 64 6.48 7.82 -17.03
CA ALA A 64 5.49 8.89 -17.06
C ALA A 64 6.09 10.22 -16.65
N ARG A 65 6.82 10.26 -15.52
CA ARG A 65 7.47 11.49 -15.04
C ARG A 65 8.51 12.05 -16.01
N ARG A 66 9.17 11.20 -16.81
CA ARG A 66 10.31 11.60 -17.66
C ARG A 66 9.93 11.94 -19.09
N LYS A 67 8.92 11.28 -19.63
CA LYS A 67 8.62 11.29 -21.06
C LYS A 67 7.26 11.91 -21.41
N VAL A 68 6.37 12.04 -20.43
CA VAL A 68 5.07 12.67 -20.63
C VAL A 68 5.17 14.16 -20.26
N PRO A 69 4.66 15.08 -21.10
CA PRO A 69 4.47 16.49 -20.73
C PRO A 69 3.62 16.59 -19.46
N ASP A 70 4.05 17.42 -18.51
CA ASP A 70 3.44 17.54 -17.18
C ASP A 70 3.42 16.23 -16.37
N GLY A 71 4.31 15.28 -16.70
CA GLY A 71 4.38 13.96 -16.07
C GLY A 71 4.58 13.98 -14.55
N GLY A 72 5.12 15.06 -13.98
CA GLY A 72 5.21 15.25 -12.54
C GLY A 72 3.85 15.38 -11.86
N ALA A 73 2.94 16.17 -12.43
CA ALA A 73 1.58 16.35 -11.94
C ALA A 73 0.75 15.08 -12.15
N LEU A 74 0.86 14.46 -13.33
CA LEU A 74 0.21 13.19 -13.65
C LEU A 74 0.54 12.09 -12.63
N VAL A 75 1.83 11.91 -12.32
CA VAL A 75 2.28 10.92 -11.33
C VAL A 75 1.81 11.30 -9.91
N HIS A 76 1.75 12.59 -9.59
CA HIS A 76 1.27 13.04 -8.29
C HIS A 76 -0.22 12.73 -8.08
N ASP A 77 -1.05 12.98 -9.10
CA ASP A 77 -2.49 12.69 -9.03
C ASP A 77 -2.76 11.18 -8.93
N TYR A 78 -2.05 10.36 -9.70
CA TYR A 78 -2.09 8.91 -9.55
C TYR A 78 -1.65 8.44 -8.16
N LEU A 79 -0.55 8.97 -7.61
CA LEU A 79 -0.06 8.57 -6.29
C LEU A 79 -1.04 8.95 -5.18
N ARG A 80 -1.80 10.04 -5.35
CA ARG A 80 -2.86 10.40 -4.40
C ARG A 80 -3.98 9.36 -4.40
N SER A 81 -4.52 9.00 -5.56
CA SER A 81 -5.61 8.02 -5.62
C SER A 81 -5.15 6.61 -5.21
N SER A 82 -3.93 6.23 -5.56
CA SER A 82 -3.28 5.01 -5.05
C SER A 82 -3.21 5.02 -3.53
N LYS A 83 -2.82 6.15 -2.92
CA LYS A 83 -2.74 6.25 -1.47
C LYS A 83 -4.09 6.13 -0.78
N ASP A 84 -5.13 6.76 -1.35
CA ASP A 84 -6.49 6.68 -0.83
C ASP A 84 -6.99 5.23 -0.87
N LEU A 85 -6.72 4.50 -1.97
CA LEU A 85 -7.03 3.08 -2.08
C LEU A 85 -6.27 2.23 -1.05
N GLU A 86 -4.96 2.43 -0.86
CA GLU A 86 -4.18 1.71 0.17
C GLU A 86 -4.77 1.86 1.57
N VAL A 87 -5.22 3.08 1.93
CA VAL A 87 -5.82 3.37 3.24
C VAL A 87 -7.11 2.57 3.41
N VAL A 88 -7.99 2.57 2.41
CA VAL A 88 -9.24 1.82 2.48
C VAL A 88 -9.00 0.30 2.51
N LEU A 89 -8.01 -0.21 1.76
CA LEU A 89 -7.62 -1.63 1.83
C LEU A 89 -7.07 -2.01 3.22
N ALA A 90 -6.37 -1.10 3.89
CA ALA A 90 -5.92 -1.30 5.27
C ALA A 90 -7.11 -1.39 6.24
N HIS A 91 -8.17 -0.59 6.03
CA HIS A 91 -9.41 -0.67 6.80
C HIS A 91 -10.15 -1.98 6.58
N VAL A 92 -10.28 -2.47 5.34
CA VAL A 92 -10.85 -3.80 5.06
C VAL A 92 -10.13 -4.88 5.86
N LYS A 93 -8.79 -4.84 5.84
CA LYS A 93 -7.97 -5.81 6.54
C LYS A 93 -8.14 -5.71 8.06
N ALA A 94 -8.12 -4.50 8.61
CA ALA A 94 -8.31 -4.29 10.05
C ALA A 94 -9.72 -4.74 10.52
N HIS A 95 -10.73 -4.56 9.68
CA HIS A 95 -12.13 -4.90 9.99
C HIS A 95 -12.30 -6.41 10.02
N GLU A 96 -11.65 -7.10 9.08
CA GLU A 96 -11.64 -8.56 8.99
C GLU A 96 -10.96 -9.24 10.20
N PHE A 97 -9.88 -8.66 10.71
CA PHE A 97 -9.14 -9.20 11.86
C PHE A 97 -9.65 -8.68 13.22
N GLY A 98 -10.81 -8.01 13.25
CA GLY A 98 -11.49 -7.64 14.48
C GLY A 98 -10.82 -6.52 15.27
N SER A 99 -10.21 -5.55 14.57
CA SER A 99 -9.69 -4.34 15.22
C SER A 99 -10.76 -3.67 16.07
N VAL A 100 -10.46 -3.46 17.35
CA VAL A 100 -11.35 -2.79 18.33
C VAL A 100 -11.68 -1.34 17.93
N TYR A 101 -10.93 -0.77 16.98
CA TYR A 101 -11.13 0.59 16.45
C TYR A 101 -12.18 0.69 15.34
N GLU A 102 -12.63 -0.42 14.76
CA GLU A 102 -13.52 -0.44 13.58
C GLU A 102 -14.92 -0.99 13.83
N THR A 103 -15.33 -1.09 15.10
CA THR A 103 -16.68 -1.56 15.49
C THR A 103 -17.80 -0.60 15.06
N SER A 104 -17.45 0.60 14.59
CA SER A 104 -18.41 1.65 14.18
C SER A 104 -18.83 1.61 12.71
N TYR A 105 -18.15 0.84 11.85
CA TYR A 105 -18.49 0.74 10.42
C TYR A 105 -19.10 -0.62 10.08
N SER A 106 -20.13 -0.61 9.24
CA SER A 106 -20.72 -1.84 8.71
C SER A 106 -19.98 -2.30 7.46
N TRP A 107 -19.91 -3.61 7.22
CA TRP A 107 -19.34 -4.18 5.99
C TRP A 107 -19.80 -3.49 4.68
N PRO A 108 -21.10 -3.18 4.49
CA PRO A 108 -21.55 -2.45 3.31
C PRO A 108 -20.90 -1.07 3.13
N GLN A 109 -20.64 -0.34 4.22
CA GLN A 109 -19.98 0.97 4.17
C GLN A 109 -18.51 0.81 3.79
N VAL A 110 -17.79 -0.11 4.42
CA VAL A 110 -16.38 -0.41 4.10
C VAL A 110 -16.25 -0.79 2.62
N TRP A 111 -17.12 -1.67 2.11
CA TRP A 111 -17.09 -2.04 0.70
C TRP A 111 -17.45 -0.89 -0.25
N GLY A 112 -18.37 -0.01 0.12
CA GLY A 112 -18.69 1.18 -0.67
C GLY A 112 -17.51 2.17 -0.76
N GLU A 113 -16.73 2.31 0.31
CA GLU A 113 -15.49 3.08 0.30
C GLU A 113 -14.44 2.43 -0.62
N VAL A 114 -14.29 1.10 -0.59
CA VAL A 114 -13.37 0.37 -1.48
C VAL A 114 -13.76 0.58 -2.93
N GLU A 115 -15.04 0.45 -3.28
CA GLU A 115 -15.54 0.66 -4.65
C GLU A 115 -15.23 2.07 -5.13
N THR A 116 -15.48 3.08 -4.28
CA THR A 116 -15.23 4.48 -4.60
C THR A 116 -13.74 4.72 -4.85
N ALA A 117 -12.87 4.23 -3.96
CA ALA A 117 -11.43 4.37 -4.08
C ALA A 117 -10.86 3.60 -5.29
N MET A 118 -11.37 2.40 -5.57
CA MET A 118 -10.99 1.63 -6.75
C MET A 118 -11.39 2.31 -8.05
N ALA A 119 -12.61 2.86 -8.13
CA ALA A 119 -13.07 3.57 -9.31
C ALA A 119 -12.24 4.84 -9.56
N ASP A 120 -11.91 5.58 -8.50
CA ASP A 120 -11.06 6.76 -8.62
C ASP A 120 -9.62 6.40 -9.02
N HIS A 121 -9.06 5.34 -8.43
CA HIS A 121 -7.74 4.83 -8.78
C HIS A 121 -7.68 4.37 -10.24
N ARG A 122 -8.64 3.55 -10.68
CA ARG A 122 -8.79 3.10 -12.08
C ARG A 122 -8.78 4.27 -13.04
N ARG A 123 -9.57 5.32 -12.77
CA ARG A 123 -9.64 6.52 -13.60
C ARG A 123 -8.26 7.19 -13.75
N HIS A 124 -7.50 7.33 -12.67
CA HIS A 124 -6.17 7.95 -12.74
C HIS A 124 -5.14 7.07 -13.44
N GLU A 125 -5.23 5.75 -13.28
CA GLU A 125 -4.36 4.81 -13.98
C GLU A 125 -4.67 4.72 -15.48
N GLU A 126 -5.94 4.75 -15.87
CA GLU A 126 -6.34 4.83 -17.28
C GLU A 126 -5.79 6.10 -17.93
N VAL A 127 -5.90 7.25 -17.25
CA VAL A 127 -5.28 8.50 -17.72
C VAL A 127 -3.75 8.38 -17.79
N LEU A 128 -3.11 7.73 -16.82
CA LEU A 128 -1.66 7.47 -16.84
C LEU A 128 -1.27 6.61 -18.06
N GLY A 129 -2.00 5.52 -18.31
CA GLY A 129 -1.80 4.62 -19.44
C GLY A 129 -2.00 5.31 -20.79
N ASP A 130 -3.07 6.09 -20.93
CA ASP A 130 -3.37 6.86 -22.13
C ASP A 130 -2.26 7.86 -22.43
N ARG A 131 -1.84 8.62 -21.41
CA ARG A 131 -0.78 9.62 -21.58
C ARG A 131 0.57 8.98 -21.91
N LEU A 132 0.85 7.79 -21.41
CA LEU A 132 2.02 7.02 -21.81
C LEU A 132 1.91 6.57 -23.27
N SER A 133 0.79 5.98 -23.67
CA SER A 133 0.54 5.55 -25.06
C SER A 133 0.60 6.70 -26.07
N ASP A 134 0.19 7.91 -25.69
CA ASP A 134 0.23 9.08 -26.58
C ASP A 134 1.64 9.67 -26.76
N ASN A 135 2.58 9.37 -25.85
CA ASN A 135 3.90 10.03 -25.80
C ASN A 135 5.08 9.06 -25.99
N LEU A 136 4.83 7.76 -26.12
CA LEU A 136 5.83 6.73 -26.34
C LEU A 136 5.61 6.09 -27.71
N ASP A 137 6.68 5.57 -28.29
CA ASP A 137 6.55 4.73 -29.48
C ASP A 137 6.02 3.34 -29.12
N ASP A 138 5.60 2.60 -30.16
CA ASP A 138 4.97 1.30 -30.03
C ASP A 138 5.88 0.25 -29.36
N ASP A 139 7.18 0.27 -29.65
CA ASP A 139 8.16 -0.67 -29.06
C ASP A 139 8.35 -0.41 -27.56
N GLU A 140 8.36 0.88 -27.17
CA GLU A 140 8.45 1.29 -25.78
C GLU A 140 7.18 0.92 -24.99
N ILE A 141 6.00 1.02 -25.61
CA ILE A 141 4.72 0.60 -25.02
C ILE A 141 4.65 -0.91 -24.82
N ASP A 142 5.08 -1.68 -25.81
CA ASP A 142 5.15 -3.14 -25.69
C ASP A 142 6.09 -3.57 -24.57
N LEU A 143 7.27 -2.94 -24.48
CA LEU A 143 8.22 -3.22 -23.41
C LEU A 143 7.64 -2.86 -22.03
N LEU A 144 6.95 -1.74 -21.90
CA LEU A 144 6.29 -1.38 -20.64
C LEU A 144 5.20 -2.38 -20.26
N THR A 145 4.40 -2.82 -21.22
CA THR A 145 3.33 -3.79 -20.97
C THR A 145 3.91 -5.14 -20.51
N GLN A 146 4.95 -5.63 -21.18
CA GLN A 146 5.64 -6.86 -20.78
C GLN A 146 6.25 -6.74 -19.37
N ARG A 147 6.83 -5.58 -19.05
CA ARG A 147 7.41 -5.31 -17.72
C ARG A 147 6.34 -5.20 -16.64
N LEU A 148 5.19 -4.60 -16.94
CA LEU A 148 4.06 -4.51 -16.02
C LEU A 148 3.54 -5.91 -15.69
N TYR A 149 3.28 -6.73 -16.71
CA TYR A 149 2.86 -8.12 -16.53
C TYR A 149 3.87 -8.93 -15.70
N ALA A 150 5.17 -8.82 -16.00
CA ALA A 150 6.22 -9.49 -15.24
C ALA A 150 6.28 -8.98 -13.78
N ALA A 151 6.11 -7.68 -13.57
CA ALA A 151 6.09 -7.08 -12.24
C ALA A 151 4.87 -7.55 -11.42
N GLU A 152 3.68 -7.67 -12.02
CA GLU A 152 2.49 -8.20 -11.34
C GLU A 152 2.67 -9.66 -10.90
N LEU A 153 3.33 -10.48 -11.73
CA LEU A 153 3.66 -11.87 -11.38
C LEU A 153 4.67 -11.96 -10.24
N ALA A 154 5.68 -11.09 -10.25
CA ALA A 154 6.75 -11.05 -9.25
C ALA A 154 6.37 -10.27 -7.98
N ALA A 155 5.32 -9.47 -8.03
CA ALA A 155 4.96 -8.56 -6.96
C ALA A 155 4.57 -9.34 -5.69
N PRO A 156 4.96 -8.82 -4.52
CA PRO A 156 4.67 -9.42 -3.23
C PRO A 156 3.16 -9.44 -2.97
N SER A 157 2.66 -10.56 -2.45
CA SER A 157 1.24 -10.83 -2.19
C SER A 157 0.68 -10.17 -0.92
N ARG A 158 1.49 -9.35 -0.23
CA ARG A 158 1.07 -8.64 0.98
C ARG A 158 1.12 -7.14 0.69
N PRO A 159 0.15 -6.33 1.14
CA PRO A 159 0.35 -4.90 1.27
C PRO A 159 1.47 -4.70 2.28
N HIS A 160 2.71 -4.64 1.79
CA HIS A 160 3.79 -4.12 2.58
C HIS A 160 3.81 -2.60 2.36
N PRO A 161 3.70 -1.78 3.40
CA PRO A 161 3.73 -0.33 3.24
C PRO A 161 5.09 0.24 2.78
N TYR A 162 6.11 -0.60 2.54
CA TYR A 162 7.49 -0.17 2.31
C TYR A 162 8.31 -1.10 1.39
N THR A 163 8.07 -1.08 0.08
CA THR A 163 9.21 -1.16 -0.85
C THR A 163 9.72 0.26 -1.08
N PRO A 164 11.03 0.52 -1.08
CA PRO A 164 11.53 1.89 -1.14
C PRO A 164 11.21 2.55 -2.50
N HIS A 165 10.26 3.49 -2.50
CA HIS A 165 10.08 4.43 -3.60
C HIS A 165 11.04 5.61 -3.43
N THR A 166 11.60 6.06 -4.54
CA THR A 166 12.75 6.95 -4.62
C THR A 166 12.41 8.37 -4.12
N GLY A 167 13.07 8.84 -3.05
CA GLY A 167 13.31 10.27 -2.73
C GLY A 167 12.36 10.98 -1.72
N LEU A 168 12.99 11.61 -0.70
CA LEU A 168 12.61 12.65 0.29
C LEU A 168 11.18 12.79 0.89
N LEU A 169 10.12 12.23 0.31
CA LEU A 169 8.76 12.22 0.88
C LEU A 169 8.57 11.22 2.04
N GLY A 170 9.58 10.38 2.30
CA GLY A 170 9.52 9.32 3.32
C GLY A 170 9.53 9.78 4.78
N LEU A 171 9.49 11.08 5.11
CA LEU A 171 9.48 11.56 6.51
C LEU A 171 8.08 11.74 7.09
N VAL A 172 7.08 12.12 6.29
CA VAL A 172 5.70 12.32 6.79
C VAL A 172 4.95 11.00 6.92
N ALA A 173 5.24 10.04 6.03
CA ALA A 173 4.74 8.66 6.13
C ALA A 173 5.11 7.99 7.48
N ARG A 174 6.25 8.35 8.09
CA ARG A 174 6.74 7.71 9.33
C ARG A 174 5.86 7.92 10.56
N ARG A 175 5.03 8.98 10.64
CA ARG A 175 4.28 9.30 11.87
C ARG A 175 2.94 8.58 11.97
N VAL A 176 2.27 8.36 10.84
CA VAL A 176 0.98 7.63 10.78
C VAL A 176 1.21 6.11 10.81
N MET A 177 2.35 5.66 10.29
CA MET A 177 2.66 4.24 10.09
C MET A 177 3.13 3.48 11.35
N HIS A 178 3.72 4.16 12.34
CA HIS A 178 4.08 3.52 13.60
C HIS A 178 2.86 3.00 14.41
N ALA A 179 1.67 3.57 14.19
CA ALA A 179 0.45 3.09 14.81
C ALA A 179 -0.08 1.81 14.15
N VAL A 180 0.23 1.61 12.86
CA VAL A 180 -0.23 0.46 12.05
C VAL A 180 0.72 -0.73 12.19
N ASP A 181 2.03 -0.51 12.18
CA ASP A 181 3.03 -1.59 12.36
C ASP A 181 2.92 -2.24 13.75
N GLY A 182 2.75 -1.44 14.81
CA GLY A 182 2.56 -1.98 16.17
C GLY A 182 1.25 -2.77 16.34
N PHE A 183 0.23 -2.46 15.54
CA PHE A 183 -1.02 -3.20 15.49
C PHE A 183 -0.84 -4.56 14.78
N TRP A 184 -0.09 -4.60 13.67
CA TRP A 184 0.21 -5.84 12.93
C TRP A 184 1.14 -6.81 13.70
N ASP A 185 2.16 -6.29 14.39
CA ASP A 185 3.04 -7.11 15.25
C ASP A 185 2.28 -7.77 16.42
N THR A 186 1.19 -7.14 16.86
CA THR A 186 0.32 -7.66 17.93
C THR A 186 -0.74 -8.63 17.40
N ALA A 187 -1.22 -8.41 16.16
CA ALA A 187 -2.28 -9.22 15.55
C ALA A 187 -1.78 -10.58 15.00
N GLU A 188 -0.52 -10.70 14.59
CA GLU A 188 0.00 -11.96 14.00
C GLU A 188 0.41 -13.01 15.04
N ASN A 189 0.42 -12.69 16.35
CA ASN A 189 0.76 -13.55 17.51
C ASN A 189 1.73 -14.71 17.20
N ARG A 190 2.81 -14.40 16.50
CA ARG A 190 3.97 -15.27 16.29
C ARG A 190 5.11 -14.62 17.07
N MET A 191 5.59 -15.30 18.11
CA MET A 191 6.83 -14.92 18.80
C MET A 191 7.99 -14.92 17.79
N VAL A 192 8.24 -13.78 17.15
CA VAL A 192 9.55 -13.48 16.58
C VAL A 192 10.39 -13.01 17.77
N PRO A 193 11.53 -13.65 18.10
CA PRO A 193 12.37 -13.16 19.17
C PRO A 193 12.85 -11.77 18.79
N THR A 194 12.40 -10.75 19.53
CA THR A 194 12.94 -9.40 19.40
C THR A 194 14.45 -9.48 19.61
N PRO A 195 15.30 -9.05 18.66
CA PRO A 195 16.73 -8.95 18.92
C PRO A 195 16.93 -8.05 20.13
N ALA A 196 17.76 -8.49 21.07
CA ALA A 196 18.00 -7.76 22.32
C ALA A 196 18.31 -6.29 21.99
N PRO A 197 17.55 -5.32 22.56
CA PRO A 197 17.76 -3.92 22.24
C PRO A 197 19.20 -3.54 22.60
N GLU A 198 19.92 -2.95 21.65
CA GLU A 198 21.23 -2.38 21.94
C GLU A 198 21.10 -1.38 23.11
N PRO A 199 22.06 -1.37 24.05
CA PRO A 199 22.01 -0.46 25.20
C PRO A 199 21.97 0.99 24.71
N LYS A 200 20.84 1.66 24.94
CA LYS A 200 20.64 3.06 24.55
C LYS A 200 21.72 3.92 25.21
N LYS A 201 22.36 4.79 24.41
CA LYS A 201 23.31 5.79 24.92
C LYS A 201 22.65 6.68 25.97
N ARG A 202 23.39 7.01 27.03
CA ARG A 202 22.88 7.81 28.15
C ARG A 202 22.26 9.13 27.65
N PRO A 203 21.03 9.47 28.05
CA PRO A 203 20.39 10.71 27.63
C PRO A 203 21.11 11.92 28.24
N GLY A 204 21.40 12.93 27.43
CA GLY A 204 22.02 14.17 27.88
C GLY A 204 21.10 15.01 28.77
N LEU A 205 21.67 15.99 29.49
CA LEU A 205 20.98 16.79 30.52
C LEU A 205 19.68 17.45 30.05
N VAL A 206 19.63 17.90 28.80
CA VAL A 206 18.41 18.51 28.20
C VAL A 206 17.30 17.46 28.04
N ALA A 207 17.65 16.24 27.62
CA ALA A 207 16.68 15.15 27.50
C ALA A 207 16.15 14.72 28.88
N GLN A 208 16.99 14.70 29.90
CA GLN A 208 16.58 14.40 31.28
C GLN A 208 15.59 15.44 31.84
N TYR A 209 15.79 16.72 31.50
CA TYR A 209 14.87 17.79 31.88
C TYR A 209 13.48 17.61 31.25
N PHE A 210 13.40 17.27 29.96
CA PHE A 210 12.13 17.04 29.28
C PHE A 210 11.45 15.72 29.65
N LEU A 211 12.24 14.68 30.00
CA LEU A 211 11.73 13.39 30.44
C LEU A 211 11.35 13.36 31.93
N ALA A 212 11.61 14.44 32.68
CA ALA A 212 11.42 14.52 34.12
C ALA A 212 12.05 13.33 34.90
N ASP A 213 13.15 12.78 34.37
CA ASP A 213 13.91 11.66 34.94
C ASP A 213 15.35 12.13 35.21
N PRO A 214 15.57 12.95 36.27
CA PRO A 214 16.89 13.46 36.60
C PRO A 214 17.73 12.33 37.18
N ARG A 215 18.85 12.02 36.53
CA ARG A 215 19.82 11.04 37.01
C ARG A 215 21.12 11.73 37.33
N PHE A 216 21.43 11.83 38.61
CA PHE A 216 22.68 12.38 39.11
C PHE A 216 23.72 11.26 39.18
N ASP A 217 24.92 11.48 38.65
CA ASP A 217 26.02 10.53 38.81
C ASP A 217 26.37 10.46 40.31
N GLU A 218 26.23 9.28 40.91
CA GLU A 218 26.69 9.03 42.29
C GLU A 218 28.21 9.24 42.34
N GLU A 219 28.65 10.04 43.30
CA GLU A 219 30.06 10.38 43.55
C GLU A 219 30.94 9.13 43.54
N GLN A 220 31.97 9.11 42.70
CA GLN A 220 33.02 8.10 42.78
C GLN A 220 33.69 8.23 44.15
N PRO A 221 33.74 7.17 44.98
CA PRO A 221 34.52 7.21 46.20
C PRO A 221 35.99 7.32 45.82
N THR A 222 36.57 8.48 46.14
CA THR A 222 38.03 8.71 46.14
C THR A 222 38.73 7.57 46.89
N ARG A 223 39.71 6.97 46.25
CA ARG A 223 40.76 6.19 46.91
C ARG A 223 42.11 6.70 46.47
#